data_AF-A0A960KTB4-F1
#
_entry.id   AF-A0A960KTB4-F1
#
_cell.length_a   1.000
_cell.length_b   1.000
_cell.length_c   1.000
_cell.angle_alpha   90.00
_cell.angle_beta   90.00
_cell.angle_gamma   90.00
#
_symmetry.space_group_name_H-M   'P 1'
#
loop_
_entity.id
_entity.type
_entity.pdbx_description
1 polymer ?
#
loop_
_entity_poly.entity_id
_entity_poly.type
_entity_poly.pdbx_seq_one_letter_code
_entity_poly.pdbx_strand_id
1 'polypeptide(L)'
;MSKKAQSKEEAEIPKIFDQDEMGLLPVDPNKSTDELLNLQGVFYLKDVARHLDINSQDLKRKAKELEVKGESPWEVMGIRKTWSHWIVRMSKFSPYFRKFMLPKLATVQDEWDTNEMLNQKGVFYLSDVCTKLPFTVHNIKYQVRRNPKSRDLYGVWKDPDYKTYLVDMEVFANWIRRVWASK
;
A
#
# COMPACT_ATOMS: atom_id res chain seq x y z
N MET A 1 17.22 28.33 -46.07
CA MET A 1 17.84 27.37 -45.11
C MET A 1 17.39 27.82 -43.72
N SER A 2 16.27 27.38 -43.15
CA SER A 2 15.90 26.07 -42.58
C SER A 2 16.82 25.54 -41.47
N LYS A 3 16.22 25.44 -40.26
CA LYS A 3 16.51 24.72 -38.99
C LYS A 3 16.34 25.71 -37.82
N LYS A 4 15.20 25.84 -37.14
CA LYS A 4 14.23 24.90 -36.53
C LYS A 4 14.87 24.00 -35.46
N ALA A 5 14.55 24.29 -34.18
CA ALA A 5 14.34 23.38 -33.04
C ALA A 5 14.44 24.20 -31.74
N GLN A 6 13.59 24.10 -30.72
CA GLN A 6 12.33 23.41 -30.51
C GLN A 6 11.83 23.97 -29.17
N SER A 7 10.71 24.68 -29.18
CA SER A 7 10.02 25.09 -27.96
C SER A 7 9.55 23.83 -27.23
N LYS A 8 10.01 23.65 -25.99
CA LYS A 8 9.43 22.65 -25.08
C LYS A 8 7.98 23.06 -24.84
N GLU A 9 7.06 22.21 -25.24
CA GLU A 9 5.67 22.24 -24.77
C GLU A 9 5.69 22.08 -23.24
N GLU A 10 5.52 23.19 -22.54
CA GLU A 10 4.98 23.17 -21.18
C GLU A 10 3.53 22.71 -21.30
N ALA A 11 3.28 21.44 -20.93
CA ALA A 11 1.93 20.93 -20.85
C ALA A 11 1.14 21.79 -19.86
N GLU A 12 0.20 22.59 -20.39
CA GLU A 12 -0.66 23.48 -19.60
C GLU A 12 -1.34 22.68 -18.49
N ILE A 13 -0.93 22.96 -17.26
CA ILE A 13 -1.55 22.44 -16.05
C ILE A 13 -2.97 23.04 -15.99
N PRO A 14 -4.05 22.23 -16.00
CA PRO A 14 -5.42 22.75 -15.99
C PRO A 14 -5.69 23.69 -14.80
N LYS A 15 -6.23 24.88 -15.05
CA LYS A 15 -6.53 25.97 -14.08
C LYS A 15 -7.45 25.63 -12.87
N ILE A 16 -7.76 24.36 -12.63
CA ILE A 16 -8.57 23.89 -11.49
C ILE A 16 -7.69 23.66 -10.25
N PHE A 17 -6.37 23.59 -10.42
CA PHE A 17 -5.41 23.44 -9.31
C PHE A 17 -5.13 24.74 -8.55
N ASP A 18 -5.69 25.89 -8.99
CA ASP A 18 -5.53 27.17 -8.30
C ASP A 18 -6.57 27.38 -7.18
N GLN A 19 -7.70 26.65 -7.19
CA GLN A 19 -8.76 26.78 -6.17
C GLN A 19 -8.50 25.93 -4.91
N ASP A 20 -7.70 24.87 -5.03
CA ASP A 20 -7.18 24.11 -3.91
C ASP A 20 -5.67 24.38 -3.89
N GLU A 21 -5.13 25.06 -2.88
CA GLU A 21 -3.77 25.62 -2.75
C GLU A 21 -2.56 24.64 -2.92
N MET A 22 -2.73 23.51 -3.60
CA MET A 22 -1.70 22.49 -3.81
C MET A 22 -1.69 21.99 -5.26
N GLY A 23 -0.62 22.34 -5.98
CA GLY A 23 -0.37 21.89 -7.35
C GLY A 23 -0.32 20.36 -7.46
N LEU A 24 -0.67 19.86 -8.66
CA LEU A 24 -0.59 18.45 -8.97
C LEU A 24 0.87 18.01 -9.07
N LEU A 25 1.28 17.08 -8.21
CA LEU A 25 2.65 16.58 -8.14
C LEU A 25 2.75 15.16 -8.72
N PRO A 26 3.86 14.83 -9.43
CA PRO A 26 4.17 13.46 -9.79
C PRO A 26 4.61 12.66 -8.54
N VAL A 27 4.30 11.36 -8.52
CA VAL A 27 4.83 10.44 -7.51
C VAL A 27 6.22 9.99 -7.94
N ASP A 28 7.22 10.20 -7.07
CA ASP A 28 8.56 9.65 -7.27
C ASP A 28 8.56 8.14 -6.98
N PRO A 29 8.89 7.28 -7.97
CA PRO A 29 8.84 5.83 -7.79
C PRO A 29 9.89 5.30 -6.80
N ASN A 30 10.92 6.06 -6.48
CA ASN A 30 12.00 5.63 -5.58
C ASN A 30 11.74 5.96 -4.11
N LYS A 31 10.70 6.75 -3.81
CA LYS A 31 10.32 7.05 -2.43
C LYS A 31 9.76 5.81 -1.75
N SER A 32 9.87 5.77 -0.43
CA SER A 32 9.17 4.79 0.38
C SER A 32 7.68 5.15 0.52
N THR A 33 6.86 4.15 0.85
CA THR A 33 5.45 4.34 1.22
C THR A 33 5.26 5.43 2.26
N ASP A 34 6.08 5.41 3.31
CA ASP A 34 6.01 6.37 4.40
C ASP A 34 6.37 7.79 3.95
N GLU A 35 7.39 7.95 3.11
CA GLU A 35 7.73 9.24 2.53
C GLU A 35 6.59 9.78 1.67
N LEU A 36 5.99 8.94 0.81
CA LEU A 36 4.82 9.33 0.01
C LEU A 36 3.65 9.77 0.91
N LEU A 37 3.32 8.99 1.94
CA LEU A 37 2.21 9.29 2.84
C LEU A 37 2.44 10.58 3.66
N ASN A 38 3.68 11.00 3.87
CA ASN A 38 4.02 12.25 4.54
C ASN A 38 4.12 13.46 3.59
N LEU A 39 4.02 13.28 2.26
CA LEU A 39 4.00 14.39 1.32
C LEU A 39 2.70 15.19 1.44
N GLN A 40 2.83 16.52 1.35
CA GLN A 40 1.70 17.41 1.12
C GLN A 40 1.56 17.64 -0.39
N GLY A 41 0.32 17.59 -0.88
CA GLY A 41 0.03 17.81 -2.29
C GLY A 41 -1.20 17.09 -2.78
N VAL A 42 -1.52 17.36 -4.05
CA VAL A 42 -2.50 16.61 -4.82
C VAL A 42 -1.75 15.73 -5.83
N PHE A 43 -2.13 14.47 -5.93
CA PHE A 43 -1.48 13.48 -6.80
C PHE A 43 -2.52 12.73 -7.62
N TYR A 44 -2.10 12.10 -8.70
CA TYR A 44 -2.97 11.18 -9.42
C TYR A 44 -3.21 9.90 -8.61
N LEU A 45 -4.47 9.50 -8.49
CA LEU A 45 -4.86 8.28 -7.77
C LEU A 45 -4.17 7.04 -8.35
N LYS A 46 -4.02 6.95 -9.67
CA LYS A 46 -3.37 5.81 -10.33
C LYS A 46 -1.92 5.60 -9.86
N ASP A 47 -1.20 6.69 -9.59
CA ASP A 47 0.22 6.66 -9.28
C ASP A 47 0.42 6.39 -7.79
N VAL A 48 -0.40 7.02 -6.93
CA VAL A 48 -0.46 6.70 -5.49
C VAL A 48 -0.88 5.25 -5.27
N ALA A 49 -1.92 4.79 -5.97
CA ALA A 49 -2.42 3.42 -5.81
C ALA A 49 -1.39 2.37 -6.23
N ARG A 50 -0.68 2.60 -7.34
CA ARG A 50 0.42 1.73 -7.77
C ARG A 50 1.56 1.70 -6.75
N HIS A 51 1.93 2.85 -6.22
CA HIS A 51 3.03 2.96 -5.25
C HIS A 51 2.71 2.27 -3.91
N LEU A 52 1.46 2.39 -3.47
CA LEU A 52 0.98 1.78 -2.23
C LEU A 52 0.52 0.32 -2.41
N ASP A 53 0.66 -0.24 -3.61
CA ASP A 53 0.21 -1.59 -3.96
C ASP A 53 -1.27 -1.85 -3.60
N ILE A 54 -2.13 -0.89 -3.92
CA ILE A 54 -3.56 -0.94 -3.65
C ILE A 54 -4.40 -0.88 -4.91
N ASN A 55 -5.53 -1.58 -4.89
CA ASN A 55 -6.46 -1.58 -6.00
C ASN A 55 -7.23 -0.25 -6.10
N SER A 56 -6.93 0.52 -7.15
CA SER A 56 -7.60 1.81 -7.39
C SER A 56 -9.11 1.69 -7.63
N GLN A 57 -9.63 0.53 -8.08
CA GLN A 57 -11.08 0.33 -8.27
C GLN A 57 -11.81 0.25 -6.93
N ASP A 58 -11.20 -0.35 -5.91
CA ASP A 58 -11.79 -0.42 -4.57
C ASP A 58 -11.92 0.96 -3.94
N LEU A 59 -10.91 1.82 -4.13
CA LEU A 59 -10.97 3.21 -3.70
C LEU A 59 -12.08 4.00 -4.41
N LYS A 60 -12.24 3.83 -5.72
CA LYS A 60 -13.31 4.47 -6.50
C LYS A 60 -14.70 4.00 -6.07
N ARG A 61 -14.85 2.70 -5.80
CA ARG A 61 -16.10 2.12 -5.30
C ARG A 61 -16.48 2.73 -3.95
N LYS A 62 -15.55 2.77 -2.98
CA LYS A 62 -15.77 3.40 -1.67
C LYS A 62 -16.12 4.89 -1.80
N ALA A 63 -15.44 5.62 -2.68
CA ALA A 63 -15.77 7.03 -2.94
C ALA A 63 -17.23 7.17 -3.43
N LYS A 64 -17.66 6.34 -4.38
CA LYS A 64 -19.05 6.35 -4.87
C LYS A 64 -20.07 5.98 -3.78
N GLU A 65 -19.74 5.04 -2.90
CA GLU A 65 -20.59 4.69 -1.76
C GLU A 65 -20.80 5.85 -0.80
N LEU A 66 -19.77 6.67 -0.57
CA LEU A 66 -19.88 7.90 0.24
C LEU A 66 -20.78 8.94 -0.44
N GLU A 67 -20.64 9.13 -1.75
CA GLU A 67 -21.50 10.05 -2.52
C GLU A 67 -22.97 9.64 -2.42
N VAL A 68 -23.27 8.33 -2.52
CA VAL A 68 -24.64 7.79 -2.36
C VAL A 68 -25.19 8.04 -0.95
N LYS A 69 -24.33 8.09 0.06
CA LYS A 69 -24.69 8.40 1.46
C LYS A 69 -24.80 9.92 1.73
N GLY A 70 -24.52 10.77 0.74
CA GLY A 70 -24.49 12.23 0.91
C GLY A 70 -23.22 12.76 1.56
N GLU A 71 -22.18 11.93 1.71
CA GLU A 71 -20.88 12.34 2.24
C GLU A 71 -19.93 12.73 1.10
N SER A 72 -19.07 13.72 1.34
CA SER A 72 -18.05 14.14 0.36
C SER A 72 -16.81 13.22 0.43
N PRO A 73 -16.50 12.44 -0.62
CA PRO A 73 -15.30 11.61 -0.65
C PRO A 73 -14.01 12.45 -0.57
N TRP A 74 -14.08 13.70 -1.03
CA TRP A 74 -12.97 14.64 -0.94
C TRP A 74 -12.65 15.03 0.50
N GLU A 75 -13.66 15.17 1.35
CA GLU A 75 -13.48 15.54 2.75
C GLU A 75 -13.15 14.35 3.65
N VAL A 76 -13.72 13.18 3.35
CA VAL A 76 -13.54 11.96 4.14
C VAL A 76 -12.28 11.19 3.73
N MET A 77 -12.11 10.92 2.44
CA MET A 77 -11.01 10.10 1.91
C MET A 77 -9.90 10.91 1.25
N GLY A 78 -10.14 12.19 0.94
CA GLY A 78 -9.20 12.97 0.12
C GLY A 78 -9.20 12.57 -1.35
N ILE A 79 -10.23 11.90 -1.85
CA ILE A 79 -10.29 11.42 -3.24
C ILE A 79 -11.39 12.17 -3.99
N ARG A 80 -11.13 12.61 -5.22
CA ARG A 80 -12.18 13.12 -6.12
C ARG A 80 -11.89 12.81 -7.58
N LYS A 81 -12.93 12.84 -8.39
CA LYS A 81 -12.81 12.82 -9.85
C LYS A 81 -12.76 14.25 -10.39
N THR A 82 -11.71 14.59 -11.11
CA THR A 82 -11.66 15.73 -12.02
C THR A 82 -11.94 15.24 -13.44
N TRP A 83 -12.42 16.12 -14.33
CA TRP A 83 -12.85 15.87 -15.71
C TRP A 83 -12.40 14.53 -16.33
N SER A 84 -11.08 14.33 -16.45
CA SER A 84 -10.48 13.14 -17.05
C SER A 84 -9.76 12.19 -16.07
N HIS A 85 -9.58 12.56 -14.80
CA HIS A 85 -8.70 11.84 -13.88
C HIS A 85 -9.23 11.75 -12.45
N TRP A 86 -8.80 10.74 -11.72
CA TRP A 86 -8.98 10.68 -10.27
C TRP A 86 -7.74 11.22 -9.58
N ILE A 87 -7.94 12.07 -8.59
CA ILE A 87 -6.87 12.71 -7.83
C ILE A 87 -7.06 12.47 -6.33
N VAL A 88 -5.95 12.62 -5.61
CA VAL A 88 -5.82 12.33 -4.17
C VAL A 88 -5.15 13.52 -3.49
N ARG A 89 -5.78 14.06 -2.46
CA ARG A 89 -5.22 15.04 -1.52
C ARG A 89 -4.62 14.29 -0.33
N MET A 90 -3.28 14.27 -0.25
CA MET A 90 -2.56 13.46 0.74
C MET A 90 -2.86 13.85 2.19
N SER A 91 -3.15 15.14 2.45
CA SER A 91 -3.52 15.61 3.80
C SER A 91 -4.76 14.94 4.39
N LYS A 92 -5.69 14.45 3.56
CA LYS A 92 -6.85 13.65 3.98
C LYS A 92 -6.68 12.16 3.70
N PHE A 93 -6.06 11.83 2.57
CA PHE A 93 -5.90 10.44 2.16
C PHE A 93 -4.93 9.69 3.06
N SER A 94 -3.78 10.26 3.46
CA SER A 94 -2.81 9.54 4.28
C SER A 94 -3.39 9.12 5.64
N PRO A 95 -4.08 9.99 6.41
CA PRO A 95 -4.75 9.58 7.64
C PRO A 95 -5.85 8.54 7.41
N TYR A 96 -6.66 8.71 6.36
CA TYR A 96 -7.71 7.75 6.00
C TYR A 96 -7.11 6.37 5.67
N PHE A 97 -6.08 6.36 4.83
CA PHE A 97 -5.36 5.16 4.43
C PHE A 97 -4.76 4.46 5.65
N ARG A 98 -4.06 5.18 6.51
CA ARG A 98 -3.46 4.61 7.72
C ARG A 98 -4.50 4.03 8.68
N LYS A 99 -5.67 4.63 8.80
CA LYS A 99 -6.72 4.19 9.73
C LYS A 99 -7.56 3.01 9.21
N PHE A 100 -7.83 2.98 7.91
CA PHE A 100 -8.86 2.10 7.34
C PHE A 100 -8.36 1.15 6.25
N MET A 101 -7.14 1.37 5.73
CA MET A 101 -6.60 0.63 4.59
C MET A 101 -5.26 -0.04 4.88
N LEU A 102 -4.45 0.49 5.80
CA LEU A 102 -3.32 -0.26 6.34
C LEU A 102 -3.87 -1.55 6.96
N PRO A 103 -3.28 -2.71 6.67
CA PRO A 103 -3.62 -3.93 7.37
C PRO A 103 -3.48 -3.67 8.87
N LYS A 104 -4.58 -3.77 9.61
CA LYS A 104 -4.47 -3.84 11.07
C LYS A 104 -3.68 -5.10 11.37
N LEU A 105 -2.57 -4.94 12.08
CA LEU A 105 -1.80 -6.08 12.52
C LEU A 105 -2.67 -6.92 13.44
N ALA A 106 -2.86 -8.18 13.07
CA ALA A 106 -3.51 -9.16 13.90
C ALA A 106 -2.53 -9.61 15.00
N THR A 107 -3.08 -9.97 16.14
CA THR A 107 -2.32 -10.42 17.32
C THR A 107 -2.36 -11.94 17.38
N VAL A 108 -1.20 -12.55 17.58
CA VAL A 108 -1.09 -13.99 17.86
C VAL A 108 -1.60 -14.24 19.27
N GLN A 109 -2.53 -15.19 19.43
CA GLN A 109 -3.03 -15.59 20.75
C GLN A 109 -2.11 -16.64 21.37
N ASP A 110 -1.96 -16.61 22.69
CA ASP A 110 -1.05 -17.48 23.43
C ASP A 110 -1.51 -18.95 23.41
N GLU A 111 -2.82 -19.19 23.34
CA GLU A 111 -3.42 -20.52 23.24
C GLU A 111 -3.26 -21.17 21.86
N TRP A 112 -2.95 -20.38 20.82
CA TRP A 112 -2.90 -20.92 19.46
C TRP A 112 -1.78 -21.93 19.29
N ASP A 113 -2.12 -23.08 18.69
CA ASP A 113 -1.16 -24.05 18.20
C ASP A 113 -0.69 -23.74 16.76
N THR A 114 0.21 -24.57 16.23
CA THR A 114 0.75 -24.43 14.88
C THR A 114 -0.33 -24.47 13.79
N ASN A 115 -1.31 -25.37 13.91
CA ASN A 115 -2.37 -25.53 12.91
C ASN A 115 -3.35 -24.36 12.97
N GLU A 116 -3.70 -23.94 14.19
CA GLU A 116 -4.53 -22.77 14.43
C GLU A 116 -3.89 -21.51 13.86
N MET A 117 -2.57 -21.32 14.09
CA MET A 117 -1.81 -20.22 13.49
C MET A 117 -1.89 -20.25 11.96
N LEU A 118 -1.67 -21.41 11.33
CA LEU A 118 -1.70 -21.55 9.86
C LEU A 118 -3.09 -21.37 9.23
N ASN A 119 -4.16 -21.39 10.04
CA ASN A 119 -5.52 -21.14 9.58
C ASN A 119 -5.95 -19.68 9.74
N GLN A 120 -5.14 -18.85 10.40
CA GLN A 120 -5.43 -17.43 10.54
C GLN A 120 -5.21 -16.65 9.25
N LYS A 121 -5.96 -15.57 9.11
CA LYS A 121 -5.86 -14.62 8.00
C LYS A 121 -5.38 -13.27 8.49
N GLY A 122 -4.76 -12.52 7.59
CA GLY A 122 -4.31 -11.16 7.85
C GLY A 122 -2.80 -11.06 8.05
N VAL A 123 -2.39 -9.88 8.49
CA VAL A 123 -0.98 -9.49 8.60
C VAL A 123 -0.54 -9.51 10.05
N PHE A 124 0.58 -10.17 10.34
CA PHE A 124 1.12 -10.34 11.68
C PHE A 124 2.60 -9.93 11.72
N TYR A 125 3.12 -9.69 12.91
CA TYR A 125 4.57 -9.62 13.08
C TYR A 125 5.19 -11.00 12.86
N LEU A 126 6.25 -11.05 12.05
CA LEU A 126 6.98 -12.30 11.81
C LEU A 126 7.52 -12.91 13.12
N SER A 127 7.92 -12.08 14.09
CA SER A 127 8.36 -12.54 15.41
C SER A 127 7.31 -13.41 16.09
N ASP A 128 6.08 -12.92 16.09
CA ASP A 128 4.99 -13.49 16.87
C ASP A 128 4.54 -14.79 16.22
N VAL A 129 4.45 -14.82 14.88
CA VAL A 129 4.14 -16.04 14.13
C VAL A 129 5.22 -17.11 14.34
N CYS A 130 6.50 -16.73 14.33
CA CYS A 130 7.60 -17.67 14.57
C CYS A 130 7.63 -18.24 16.00
N THR A 131 6.86 -17.70 16.96
CA THR A 131 6.71 -18.35 18.27
C THR A 131 5.86 -19.62 18.20
N LYS A 132 4.97 -19.71 17.21
CA LYS A 132 4.02 -20.82 17.01
C LYS A 132 4.44 -21.82 15.95
N LEU A 133 5.41 -21.45 15.11
CA LEU A 133 5.90 -22.27 14.01
C LEU A 133 7.33 -22.76 14.26
N PRO A 134 7.72 -23.94 13.75
CA PRO A 134 9.08 -24.47 13.85
C PRO A 134 10.07 -23.77 12.89
N PHE A 135 10.01 -22.45 12.79
CA PHE A 135 10.93 -21.62 12.01
C PHE A 135 11.46 -20.48 12.86
N THR A 136 12.76 -20.20 12.75
CA THR A 136 13.32 -19.01 13.39
C THR A 136 13.11 -17.78 12.51
N VAL A 137 12.89 -16.64 13.14
CA VAL A 137 12.81 -15.33 12.48
C VAL A 137 14.05 -15.08 11.61
N HIS A 138 15.23 -15.50 12.09
CA HIS A 138 16.48 -15.32 11.36
C HIS A 138 16.49 -16.06 10.02
N ASN A 139 16.06 -17.32 10.00
CA ASN A 139 16.03 -18.14 8.79
C ASN A 139 15.09 -17.53 7.73
N ILE A 140 13.92 -17.07 8.15
CA ILE A 140 12.96 -16.43 7.23
C ILE A 140 13.51 -15.09 6.72
N LYS A 141 14.06 -14.25 7.60
CA LYS A 141 14.69 -12.97 7.20
C LYS A 141 15.81 -13.18 6.19
N TYR A 142 16.62 -14.22 6.34
CA TYR A 142 17.69 -14.55 5.40
C TYR A 142 17.14 -14.89 4.01
N GLN A 143 16.08 -15.71 3.92
CA GLN A 143 15.43 -16.03 2.65
C GLN A 143 14.81 -14.80 1.98
N VAL A 144 14.13 -13.96 2.77
CA VAL A 144 13.51 -12.72 2.30
C VAL A 144 14.54 -11.75 1.72
N ARG A 145 15.67 -11.53 2.41
CA ARG A 145 16.71 -10.61 1.95
C ARG A 145 17.35 -11.01 0.62
N ARG A 146 17.37 -12.32 0.30
CA ARG A 146 17.95 -12.84 -0.93
C ARG A 146 16.96 -12.83 -2.10
N ASN A 147 15.68 -12.55 -1.86
CA ASN A 147 14.66 -12.64 -2.87
C ASN A 147 13.79 -11.36 -2.91
N PRO A 148 13.93 -10.51 -3.94
CA PRO A 148 13.12 -9.30 -4.06
C PRO A 148 11.62 -9.56 -4.24
N LYS A 149 11.22 -10.80 -4.60
CA LYS A 149 9.82 -11.23 -4.71
C LYS A 149 9.32 -11.97 -3.47
N SER A 150 9.98 -11.77 -2.32
CA SER A 150 9.64 -12.48 -1.08
C SER A 150 8.21 -12.27 -0.61
N ARG A 151 7.63 -11.10 -0.88
CA ARG A 151 6.25 -10.78 -0.50
C ARG A 151 5.27 -11.66 -1.25
N ASP A 152 5.42 -11.80 -2.55
CA ASP A 152 4.52 -12.61 -3.38
C ASP A 152 4.74 -14.11 -3.17
N LEU A 153 6.00 -14.53 -2.96
CA LEU A 153 6.36 -15.94 -2.88
C LEU A 153 6.14 -16.54 -1.48
N TYR A 154 6.44 -15.76 -0.45
CA TYR A 154 6.45 -16.20 0.94
C TYR A 154 5.48 -15.40 1.81
N GLY A 155 4.86 -14.33 1.31
CA GLY A 155 4.02 -13.47 2.16
C GLY A 155 4.82 -12.64 3.14
N VAL A 156 6.14 -12.49 2.98
CA VAL A 156 6.99 -11.85 3.99
C VAL A 156 7.72 -10.65 3.38
N TRP A 157 7.64 -9.51 4.05
CA TRP A 157 8.36 -8.29 3.68
C TRP A 157 8.87 -7.55 4.92
N LYS A 158 9.90 -6.72 4.72
CA LYS A 158 10.27 -5.72 5.72
C LYS A 158 9.38 -4.51 5.49
N ASP A 159 8.51 -4.22 6.44
CA ASP A 159 7.61 -3.10 6.37
C ASP A 159 8.35 -1.79 6.75
N PRO A 160 8.28 -0.75 5.90
CA PRO A 160 8.98 0.51 6.17
C PRO A 160 8.40 1.23 7.38
N ASP A 161 7.08 1.16 7.59
CA ASP A 161 6.36 1.95 8.58
C ASP A 161 6.57 1.33 9.98
N TYR A 162 6.42 0.00 10.09
CA TYR A 162 6.67 -0.71 11.34
C TYR A 162 8.16 -0.99 11.60
N LYS A 163 9.03 -0.67 10.64
CA LYS A 163 10.50 -0.92 10.68
C LYS A 163 10.89 -2.36 11.01
N THR A 164 9.97 -3.31 10.80
CA THR A 164 10.13 -4.72 11.16
C THR A 164 9.61 -5.62 10.04
N TYR A 165 9.69 -6.94 10.21
CA TYR A 165 9.19 -7.89 9.22
C TYR A 165 7.76 -8.29 9.54
N LEU A 166 6.90 -8.17 8.53
CA LEU A 166 5.52 -8.58 8.59
C LEU A 166 5.31 -9.83 7.73
N VAL A 167 4.25 -10.57 8.08
CA VAL A 167 3.83 -11.79 7.41
C VAL A 167 2.36 -11.65 7.04
N ASP A 168 2.03 -11.90 5.78
CA ASP A 168 0.67 -12.16 5.31
C ASP A 168 0.43 -13.67 5.40
N MET A 169 -0.43 -14.08 6.33
CA MET A 169 -0.70 -15.49 6.59
C MET A 169 -1.42 -16.19 5.43
N GLU A 170 -2.12 -15.47 4.55
CA GLU A 170 -2.79 -16.10 3.41
C GLU A 170 -1.78 -16.62 2.37
N VAL A 171 -0.64 -15.96 2.23
CA VAL A 171 0.45 -16.41 1.36
C VAL A 171 1.43 -17.29 2.12
N PHE A 172 1.83 -16.88 3.33
CA PHE A 172 2.85 -17.57 4.12
C PHE A 172 2.41 -18.97 4.53
N ALA A 173 1.17 -19.17 4.99
CA ALA A 173 0.70 -20.50 5.38
C ALA A 173 0.74 -21.50 4.22
N ASN A 174 0.39 -21.06 3.01
CA ASN A 174 0.46 -21.88 1.80
C ASN A 174 1.91 -22.24 1.42
N TRP A 175 2.84 -21.30 1.61
CA TRP A 175 4.26 -21.60 1.43
C TRP A 175 4.76 -22.62 2.46
N ILE A 176 4.45 -22.45 3.75
CA ILE A 176 4.84 -23.37 4.83
C ILE A 176 4.34 -24.79 4.55
N ARG A 177 3.05 -24.93 4.22
CA ARG A 177 2.44 -26.24 3.89
C ARG A 177 3.17 -26.93 2.73
N ARG A 178 3.57 -26.18 1.69
CA ARG A 178 4.36 -26.73 0.56
C ARG A 178 5.76 -27.18 1.00
N VAL A 179 6.43 -26.41 1.86
CA VAL A 179 7.75 -26.77 2.39
C VAL A 179 7.68 -28.03 3.25
N TRP A 180 6.60 -28.24 4.01
CA TRP A 180 6.43 -29.46 4.82
C TRP A 180 6.01 -30.67 4.00
N ALA A 181 5.15 -30.50 3.00
CA ALA A 181 4.73 -31.60 2.13
C ALA A 181 5.84 -32.10 1.19
N SER A 182 6.91 -31.32 1.02
CA SER A 182 8.08 -31.69 0.20
C SER A 182 9.21 -32.35 1.00
N LYS A 183 8.99 -32.61 2.29
CA LYS A 183 9.86 -33.42 3.15
C LYS A 183 9.29 -34.81 3.34
#